data_AF-C7RQN2-F1
#
_entry.id   AF-C7RQN2-F1
#
_cell.length_a   1.000
_cell.length_b   1.000
_cell.length_c   1.000
_cell.angle_alpha   90.00
_cell.angle_beta   90.00
_cell.angle_gamma   90.00
#
_symmetry.space_group_name_H-M   'P 1'
#
loop_
_entity.id
_entity.type
_entity.pdbx_description
1 polymer ?
#
loop_
_entity_poly.entity_id
_entity_poly.type
_entity_poly.pdbx_seq_one_letter_code
_entity_poly.pdbx_strand_id
1 'polypeptide(L)'
;MRTGIVAFALGVGFLQTQETLPAWSPVVGALVAALSFLLWQARRQDAINRSVSLFACALLGFSWAALFADQRLQDHLPEAWEGRDVDVVGVVATLPQGFERGERFSFDVESVLTPGAQLPQRIMLSWYHCWLEDEWRDGLAIRPGERWRFTVRLKRPHGNANPHGFDYEAWLFERGLRATGYVRPRADAQRLDDFVWRPGYAIERLREGVRRSFLEVLPDAPYAGVLVALAIGDQQAIPIDQWRLFRQTGVTHLMSIWRQPRQTIFEQHFLWAAYLR
;
A
#
# COMPACT_ATOMS: atom_id res chain seq x y z
N MET A 1 -3.81 -5.77 -35.12
CA MET A 1 -3.10 -5.35 -33.89
C MET A 1 -3.95 -4.44 -33.00
N ARG A 2 -4.46 -3.29 -33.49
CA ARG A 2 -5.27 -2.35 -32.66
C ARG A 2 -6.54 -2.95 -32.03
N THR A 3 -7.31 -3.76 -32.76
CA THR A 3 -8.59 -4.31 -32.27
C THR A 3 -8.41 -5.40 -31.20
N GLY A 4 -7.32 -6.17 -31.24
CA GLY A 4 -7.02 -7.19 -30.24
C GLY A 4 -6.70 -6.59 -28.85
N ILE A 5 -6.01 -5.45 -28.83
CA ILE A 5 -5.70 -4.72 -27.58
C ILE A 5 -6.99 -4.16 -26.95
N VAL A 6 -7.92 -3.65 -27.77
CA VAL A 6 -9.23 -3.18 -27.29
C VAL A 6 -10.05 -4.32 -26.72
N ALA A 7 -10.09 -5.48 -27.38
CA ALA A 7 -10.79 -6.65 -26.88
C ALA A 7 -10.20 -7.16 -25.56
N PHE A 8 -8.87 -7.18 -25.43
CA PHE A 8 -8.18 -7.49 -24.18
C PHE A 8 -8.57 -6.51 -23.05
N ALA A 9 -8.53 -5.21 -23.32
CA ALA A 9 -8.93 -4.18 -22.35
C ALA A 9 -10.40 -4.30 -21.93
N LEU A 10 -11.30 -4.64 -22.88
CA LEU A 10 -12.71 -4.90 -22.57
C LEU A 10 -12.90 -6.14 -21.69
N GLY A 11 -12.11 -7.20 -21.91
CA GLY A 11 -12.10 -8.39 -21.06
C GLY A 11 -11.67 -8.08 -19.62
N VAL A 12 -10.65 -7.22 -19.46
CA VAL A 12 -10.22 -6.73 -18.15
C VAL A 12 -11.31 -5.86 -17.49
N GLY A 13 -11.88 -4.91 -18.24
CA GLY A 13 -12.95 -4.06 -17.75
C GLY A 13 -14.22 -4.83 -17.36
N PHE A 14 -14.52 -5.94 -18.04
CA PHE A 14 -15.64 -6.80 -17.69
C PHE A 14 -15.44 -7.50 -16.34
N LEU A 15 -14.23 -8.03 -16.06
CA LEU A 15 -13.93 -8.63 -14.77
C LEU A 15 -14.12 -7.62 -13.62
N GLN A 16 -13.73 -6.38 -13.83
CA GLN A 16 -13.88 -5.29 -12.85
C GLN A 16 -15.35 -4.99 -12.51
N THR A 17 -16.31 -5.40 -13.34
CA THR A 17 -17.75 -5.28 -13.02
C THR A 17 -18.30 -6.44 -12.21
N GLN A 18 -17.51 -7.51 -11.97
CA GLN A 18 -17.94 -8.66 -11.18
C GLN A 18 -17.60 -8.48 -9.70
N GLU A 19 -18.61 -8.70 -8.85
CA GLU A 19 -18.50 -8.61 -7.39
C GLU A 19 -17.77 -9.81 -6.77
N THR A 20 -17.65 -10.92 -7.51
CA THR A 20 -16.97 -12.13 -7.04
C THR A 20 -15.94 -12.57 -8.06
N LEU A 21 -14.75 -12.94 -7.55
CA LEU A 21 -13.73 -13.56 -8.40
C LEU A 21 -14.20 -14.97 -8.78
N PRO A 22 -14.24 -15.31 -10.08
CA PRO A 22 -14.50 -16.68 -10.50
C PRO A 22 -13.43 -17.61 -9.94
N ALA A 23 -13.81 -18.86 -9.64
CA ALA A 23 -12.88 -19.85 -9.11
C ALA A 23 -11.63 -20.01 -10.02
N TRP A 24 -10.49 -20.35 -9.42
CA TRP A 24 -9.21 -20.46 -10.13
C TRP A 24 -9.23 -21.52 -11.24
N SER A 25 -10.01 -22.59 -11.09
CA SER A 25 -10.07 -23.70 -12.06
C SER A 25 -10.66 -23.32 -13.43
N PRO A 26 -11.83 -22.66 -13.55
CA PRO A 26 -12.32 -22.20 -14.84
C PRO A 26 -11.46 -21.08 -15.46
N VAL A 27 -10.84 -20.23 -14.63
CA VAL A 27 -9.96 -19.14 -15.11
C VAL A 27 -8.72 -19.70 -15.81
N VAL A 28 -8.03 -20.67 -15.20
CA VAL A 28 -6.86 -21.31 -15.80
C VAL A 28 -7.25 -22.10 -17.05
N GLY A 29 -8.38 -22.82 -17.02
CA GLY A 29 -8.91 -23.53 -18.19
C GLY A 29 -9.21 -22.61 -19.37
N ALA A 30 -9.84 -21.46 -19.11
CA ALA A 30 -10.13 -20.42 -20.08
C ALA A 30 -8.84 -19.84 -20.68
N LEU A 31 -7.83 -19.55 -19.85
CA LEU A 31 -6.52 -19.05 -20.29
C LEU A 31 -5.81 -20.02 -21.22
N VAL A 32 -5.73 -21.29 -20.84
CA VAL A 32 -5.06 -22.33 -21.62
C VAL A 32 -5.81 -22.58 -22.94
N ALA A 33 -7.15 -22.60 -22.91
CA ALA A 33 -7.97 -22.74 -24.12
C ALA A 33 -7.79 -21.56 -25.08
N ALA A 34 -7.75 -20.32 -24.57
CA ALA A 34 -7.56 -19.14 -25.40
C ALA A 34 -6.14 -19.06 -25.98
N LEU A 35 -5.10 -19.39 -25.20
CA LEU A 35 -3.71 -19.45 -25.69
C LEU A 35 -3.52 -20.55 -26.73
N SER A 36 -4.02 -21.76 -26.47
CA SER A 36 -3.90 -22.89 -27.41
C SER A 36 -4.67 -22.62 -28.71
N PHE A 37 -5.83 -21.97 -28.64
CA PHE A 37 -6.57 -21.53 -29.82
C PHE A 37 -5.82 -20.46 -30.64
N LEU A 38 -5.24 -19.45 -30.00
CA LEU A 38 -4.47 -18.41 -30.69
C LEU A 38 -3.17 -18.96 -31.30
N LEU A 39 -2.48 -19.88 -30.64
CA LEU A 39 -1.29 -20.55 -31.16
C LEU A 39 -1.63 -21.49 -32.34
N TRP A 40 -2.78 -22.17 -32.28
CA TRP A 40 -3.28 -22.97 -33.39
C TRP A 40 -3.65 -22.11 -34.61
N GLN A 41 -4.30 -20.96 -34.37
CA GLN A 41 -4.61 -19.98 -35.41
C GLN A 41 -3.36 -19.33 -36.00
N ALA A 42 -2.33 -19.01 -35.20
CA ALA A 42 -1.07 -18.49 -35.71
C ALA A 42 -0.36 -19.50 -36.64
N ARG A 43 -0.61 -20.81 -36.47
CA ARG A 43 -0.09 -21.87 -37.32
C ARG A 43 -0.93 -22.15 -38.57
N ARG A 44 -2.25 -21.94 -38.51
CA ARG A 44 -3.13 -22.05 -39.66
C ARG A 44 -3.49 -20.66 -40.16
N GLN A 45 -2.80 -20.20 -41.21
CA GLN A 45 -3.01 -18.90 -41.88
C GLN A 45 -4.42 -18.72 -42.51
N ASP A 46 -5.38 -19.58 -42.17
CA ASP A 46 -6.76 -19.48 -42.63
C ASP A 46 -7.45 -18.32 -41.92
N ALA A 47 -8.22 -17.55 -42.68
CA ALA A 47 -9.01 -16.39 -42.25
C ALA A 47 -10.20 -16.83 -41.37
N ILE A 48 -9.92 -17.49 -40.25
CA ILE A 48 -10.90 -17.73 -39.20
C ILE A 48 -11.42 -16.37 -38.73
N ASN A 49 -12.74 -16.32 -38.57
CA ASN A 49 -13.54 -15.13 -38.27
C ASN A 49 -12.84 -14.22 -37.24
N ARG A 50 -12.54 -12.97 -37.63
CA ARG A 50 -11.91 -11.96 -36.75
C ARG A 50 -12.62 -11.87 -35.38
N SER A 51 -13.92 -12.12 -35.35
CA SER A 51 -14.75 -12.17 -34.14
C SER A 51 -14.27 -13.22 -33.13
N VAL A 52 -13.82 -14.40 -33.57
CA VAL A 52 -13.35 -15.47 -32.66
C VAL A 52 -11.99 -15.12 -32.08
N SER A 53 -11.09 -14.53 -32.87
CA SER A 53 -9.80 -14.02 -32.35
C SER A 53 -10.00 -12.88 -31.35
N LEU A 54 -10.97 -12.00 -31.58
CA LEU A 54 -11.32 -10.93 -30.62
C LEU A 54 -11.87 -11.51 -29.32
N PHE A 55 -12.74 -12.53 -29.40
CA PHE A 55 -13.26 -13.21 -28.23
C PHE A 55 -12.14 -13.88 -27.41
N ALA A 56 -11.19 -14.56 -28.08
CA ALA A 56 -10.03 -15.15 -27.40
C ALA A 56 -9.16 -14.09 -26.72
N CYS A 57 -8.91 -12.94 -27.34
CA CYS A 57 -8.19 -11.82 -26.72
C CYS A 57 -8.92 -11.26 -25.50
N ALA A 58 -10.25 -11.14 -25.54
CA ALA A 58 -11.04 -10.71 -24.39
C ALA A 58 -10.99 -11.73 -23.26
N LEU A 59 -11.07 -13.02 -23.58
CA LEU A 59 -10.97 -14.11 -22.60
C LEU A 59 -9.58 -14.15 -21.93
N LEU A 60 -8.52 -13.87 -22.68
CA LEU A 60 -7.16 -13.71 -22.14
C LEU A 60 -7.07 -12.52 -21.20
N GLY A 61 -7.63 -11.36 -21.56
CA GLY A 61 -7.66 -10.18 -20.70
C GLY A 61 -8.39 -10.46 -19.38
N PHE A 62 -9.57 -11.07 -19.48
CA PHE A 62 -10.37 -11.48 -18.32
C PHE A 62 -9.58 -12.43 -17.40
N SER A 63 -8.99 -13.47 -17.98
CA SER A 63 -8.32 -14.52 -17.21
C SER A 63 -6.99 -14.04 -16.61
N TRP A 64 -6.25 -13.18 -17.32
CA TRP A 64 -5.05 -12.51 -16.80
C TRP A 64 -5.41 -11.62 -15.60
N ALA A 65 -6.43 -10.77 -15.74
CA ALA A 65 -6.87 -9.91 -14.65
C ALA A 65 -7.38 -10.73 -13.45
N ALA A 66 -8.05 -11.87 -13.69
CA ALA A 66 -8.54 -12.73 -12.62
C ALA A 66 -7.41 -13.39 -11.83
N LEU A 67 -6.35 -13.86 -12.51
CA LEU A 67 -5.17 -14.40 -11.83
C LEU A 67 -4.43 -13.33 -11.01
N PHE A 68 -4.28 -12.12 -11.56
CA PHE A 68 -3.66 -11.01 -10.84
C PHE A 68 -4.49 -10.56 -9.64
N ALA A 69 -5.81 -10.51 -9.78
CA ALA A 69 -6.71 -10.17 -8.69
C ALA A 69 -6.65 -11.24 -7.59
N ASP A 70 -6.71 -12.52 -7.94
CA ASP A 70 -6.61 -13.64 -6.98
C ASP A 70 -5.28 -13.63 -6.22
N GLN A 71 -4.14 -13.51 -6.91
CA GLN A 71 -2.82 -13.38 -6.26
C GLN A 71 -2.78 -12.19 -5.30
N ARG A 72 -3.41 -11.08 -5.66
CA ARG A 72 -3.40 -9.86 -4.86
C ARG A 72 -4.40 -9.87 -3.69
N LEU A 73 -5.45 -10.70 -3.77
CA LEU A 73 -6.41 -10.93 -2.69
C LEU A 73 -5.94 -12.01 -1.71
N GLN A 74 -5.14 -12.99 -2.16
CA GLN A 74 -4.58 -14.04 -1.31
C GLN A 74 -3.61 -13.50 -0.25
N ASP A 75 -3.01 -12.34 -0.49
CA ASP A 75 -2.19 -11.59 0.48
C ASP A 75 -3.07 -10.91 1.55
N HIS A 76 -3.77 -11.72 2.36
CA HIS A 76 -4.59 -11.23 3.48
C HIS A 76 -4.15 -11.84 4.81
N LEU A 77 -4.38 -11.12 5.90
CA LEU A 77 -4.15 -11.66 7.24
C LEU A 77 -5.16 -12.81 7.51
N PRO A 78 -4.71 -14.02 7.88
CA PRO A 78 -5.63 -15.10 8.27
C PRO A 78 -6.46 -14.72 9.51
N GLU A 79 -7.74 -15.11 9.56
CA GLU A 79 -8.65 -14.81 10.69
C GLU A 79 -8.09 -15.30 12.02
N ALA A 80 -7.39 -16.43 11.98
CA ALA A 80 -6.78 -17.03 13.15
C ALA A 80 -5.78 -16.11 13.86
N TRP A 81 -5.21 -15.12 13.18
CA TRP A 81 -4.21 -14.20 13.73
C TRP A 81 -4.73 -12.77 13.94
N GLU A 82 -6.01 -12.53 13.64
CA GLU A 82 -6.63 -11.24 13.95
C GLU A 82 -6.74 -11.05 15.47
N GLY A 83 -6.25 -9.91 15.94
CA GLY A 83 -6.30 -9.55 17.35
C GLY A 83 -5.43 -10.41 18.26
N ARG A 84 -4.47 -11.19 17.73
CA ARG A 84 -3.46 -11.88 18.52
C ARG A 84 -2.16 -11.09 18.57
N ASP A 85 -1.41 -11.26 19.65
CA ASP A 85 -0.07 -10.68 19.79
C ASP A 85 0.91 -11.59 19.06
N VAL A 86 1.68 -11.02 18.12
CA VAL A 86 2.62 -11.74 17.25
C VAL A 86 3.96 -11.03 17.27
N ASP A 87 5.04 -11.80 17.39
CA ASP A 87 6.40 -11.28 17.37
C ASP A 87 6.93 -11.27 15.94
N VAL A 88 7.29 -10.09 15.46
CA VAL A 88 7.74 -9.84 14.10
C VAL A 88 9.09 -9.16 14.08
N VAL A 89 9.89 -9.51 13.10
CA VAL A 89 11.13 -8.82 12.75
C VAL A 89 10.99 -8.27 11.34
N GLY A 90 11.39 -7.02 11.17
CA GLY A 90 11.24 -6.33 9.91
C GLY A 90 11.87 -4.95 9.92
N VAL A 91 11.66 -4.22 8.83
CA VAL A 91 12.29 -2.93 8.57
C VAL A 91 11.24 -1.83 8.47
N VAL A 92 11.54 -0.67 9.06
CA VAL A 92 10.69 0.52 8.95
C VAL A 92 10.80 1.09 7.53
N ALA A 93 9.75 0.93 6.74
CA ALA A 93 9.77 1.17 5.30
C ALA A 93 9.50 2.62 4.92
N THR A 94 8.77 3.37 5.74
CA THR A 94 8.38 4.77 5.46
C THR A 94 8.72 5.68 6.62
N LEU A 95 8.80 6.99 6.32
CA LEU A 95 8.89 8.05 7.32
C LEU A 95 7.80 7.89 8.40
N PRO A 96 8.14 7.82 9.69
CA PRO A 96 7.15 7.82 10.77
C PRO A 96 6.31 9.09 10.75
N GLN A 97 5.00 8.88 10.79
CA GLN A 97 3.96 9.89 10.71
C GLN A 97 3.41 10.14 12.11
N GLY A 98 3.78 11.28 12.70
CA GLY A 98 3.26 11.71 14.00
C GLY A 98 1.76 12.00 13.94
N PHE A 99 1.02 11.57 14.96
CA PHE A 99 -0.36 11.93 15.23
C PHE A 99 -0.53 12.22 16.73
N GLU A 100 -1.68 12.75 17.15
CA GLU A 100 -1.92 13.22 18.53
C GLU A 100 -1.61 12.22 19.66
N ARG A 101 -1.54 10.91 19.37
CA ARG A 101 -1.32 9.86 20.37
C ARG A 101 -0.14 8.95 20.05
N GLY A 102 0.69 9.26 19.05
CA GLY A 102 1.67 8.28 18.56
C GLY A 102 2.33 8.62 17.24
N GLU A 103 3.04 7.64 16.70
CA GLU A 103 3.57 7.64 15.34
C GLU A 103 3.01 6.46 14.55
N ARG A 104 2.84 6.61 13.23
CA ARG A 104 2.46 5.51 12.33
C ARG A 104 3.50 5.34 11.25
N PHE A 105 3.82 4.10 10.93
CA PHE A 105 4.77 3.79 9.88
C PHE A 105 4.42 2.49 9.18
N SER A 106 4.83 2.38 7.93
CA SER A 106 4.77 1.12 7.20
C SER A 106 5.97 0.27 7.61
N PHE A 107 5.73 -1.00 7.91
CA PHE A 107 6.72 -1.96 8.35
C PHE A 107 6.76 -3.13 7.37
N ASP A 108 7.94 -3.39 6.82
CA ASP A 108 8.19 -4.52 5.93
C ASP A 108 8.62 -5.72 6.78
N VAL A 109 7.77 -6.74 6.86
CA VAL A 109 8.00 -7.96 7.66
C VAL A 109 9.02 -8.85 6.94
N GLU A 110 10.15 -9.13 7.59
CA GLU A 110 11.18 -10.04 7.09
C GLU A 110 11.01 -11.45 7.66
N SER A 111 10.69 -11.56 8.95
CA SER A 111 10.45 -12.85 9.60
C SER A 111 9.42 -12.74 10.72
N VAL A 112 8.66 -13.82 10.90
CA VAL A 112 7.67 -13.96 11.96
C VAL A 112 8.21 -14.99 12.94
N LEU A 113 8.41 -14.58 14.19
CA LEU A 113 8.99 -15.46 15.23
C LEU A 113 7.93 -16.38 15.84
N THR A 114 6.66 -15.99 15.78
CA THR A 114 5.55 -16.80 16.28
C THR A 114 5.31 -18.00 15.36
N PRO A 115 5.39 -19.25 15.87
CA PRO A 115 5.21 -20.44 15.05
C PRO A 115 3.78 -20.52 14.48
N GLY A 116 3.68 -20.73 13.17
CA GLY A 116 2.41 -20.86 12.44
C GLY A 116 1.73 -19.53 12.08
N ALA A 117 2.34 -18.39 12.40
CA ALA A 117 1.83 -17.08 12.01
C ALA A 117 2.30 -16.71 10.60
N GLN A 118 1.34 -16.53 9.68
CA GLN A 118 1.58 -15.97 8.36
C GLN A 118 1.07 -14.55 8.33
N LEU A 119 1.98 -13.62 8.09
CA LEU A 119 1.70 -12.19 8.03
C LEU A 119 2.04 -11.67 6.63
N PRO A 120 1.30 -10.67 6.15
CA PRO A 120 1.64 -10.07 4.87
C PRO A 120 2.97 -9.30 4.96
N GLN A 121 3.62 -9.16 3.80
CA GLN A 121 4.96 -8.56 3.73
C GLN A 121 5.03 -7.11 4.18
N ARG A 122 3.94 -6.34 4.03
CA ARG A 122 3.88 -4.92 4.37
C ARG A 122 2.64 -4.60 5.19
N ILE A 123 2.89 -4.06 6.38
CA ILE A 123 1.85 -3.75 7.39
C ILE A 123 1.96 -2.30 7.86
N MET A 124 0.85 -1.71 8.26
CA MET A 124 0.83 -0.39 8.90
C MET A 124 0.80 -0.57 10.41
N LEU A 125 1.81 -0.06 11.10
CA LEU A 125 1.90 -0.12 12.56
C LEU A 125 1.72 1.28 13.15
N SER A 126 0.91 1.34 14.22
CA SER A 126 0.78 2.52 15.07
C SER A 126 1.53 2.29 16.38
N TRP A 127 2.49 3.15 16.66
CA TRP A 127 3.19 3.20 17.93
C TRP A 127 2.56 4.28 18.80
N TYR A 128 1.88 3.91 19.87
CA TYR A 128 1.25 4.88 20.77
C TYR A 128 2.22 5.34 21.87
N HIS A 129 2.35 6.66 22.02
CA HIS A 129 2.95 7.28 23.21
C HIS A 129 1.87 7.30 24.29
N CYS A 130 1.99 6.44 25.30
CA CYS A 130 1.07 6.44 26.44
C CYS A 130 1.61 7.38 27.52
N TRP A 131 0.72 8.15 28.13
CA TRP A 131 0.97 9.19 29.14
C TRP A 131 1.41 8.67 30.52
N LEU A 132 1.70 7.39 30.66
CA LEU A 132 2.30 6.86 31.88
C LEU A 132 3.81 7.02 31.72
N GLU A 133 4.45 7.56 32.76
CA GLU A 133 5.89 7.81 32.94
C GLU A 133 6.75 6.59 32.61
N ASP A 134 6.83 6.24 31.33
CA ASP A 134 7.67 5.17 30.81
C ASP A 134 8.94 5.85 30.27
N GLU A 135 9.87 6.21 31.16
CA GLU A 135 11.23 6.70 30.87
C GLU A 135 11.98 5.84 29.83
N TRP A 136 11.52 4.60 29.61
CA TRP A 136 12.02 3.65 28.61
C TRP A 136 11.75 4.08 27.15
N ARG A 137 10.79 4.98 26.90
CA ARG A 137 10.29 5.32 25.56
C ARG A 137 10.76 6.66 25.02
N ASP A 138 11.11 7.60 25.89
CA ASP A 138 11.50 8.98 25.51
C ASP A 138 12.82 9.09 24.74
N GLY A 139 13.51 7.96 24.47
CA GLY A 139 14.74 7.91 23.68
C GLY A 139 14.68 7.12 22.37
N LEU A 140 13.62 6.35 22.10
CA LEU A 140 13.55 5.48 20.92
C LEU A 140 12.80 6.18 19.77
N ALA A 141 13.44 7.18 19.17
CA ALA A 141 12.98 7.74 17.90
C ALA A 141 13.18 6.70 16.78
N ILE A 142 12.08 6.17 16.26
CA ILE A 142 12.10 5.22 15.15
C ILE A 142 12.56 5.94 13.90
N ARG A 143 13.49 5.35 13.16
CA ARG A 143 13.98 5.92 11.89
C ARG A 143 13.70 5.00 10.71
N PRO A 144 13.45 5.56 9.51
CA PRO A 144 13.36 4.76 8.29
C PRO A 144 14.62 3.92 8.08
N GLY A 145 14.42 2.70 7.60
CA GLY A 145 15.49 1.75 7.32
C GLY A 145 16.04 1.01 8.54
N GLU A 146 15.60 1.32 9.76
CA GLU A 146 15.99 0.53 10.93
C GLU A 146 15.29 -0.83 10.94
N ARG A 147 16.03 -1.86 11.37
CA ARG A 147 15.49 -3.21 11.60
C ARG A 147 15.10 -3.35 13.06
N TRP A 148 13.85 -3.71 13.28
CA TRP A 148 13.27 -3.83 14.62
C TRP A 148 12.61 -5.19 14.82
N ARG A 149 12.62 -5.63 16.08
CA ARG A 149 11.75 -6.67 16.60
C ARG A 149 10.63 -6.00 17.39
N PHE A 150 9.38 -6.29 17.01
CA PHE A 150 8.19 -5.79 17.70
C PHE A 150 7.22 -6.91 18.00
N THR A 151 6.58 -6.83 19.16
CA THR A 151 5.33 -7.55 19.43
C THR A 151 4.17 -6.68 18.98
N VAL A 152 3.45 -7.13 17.96
CA VAL A 152 2.37 -6.38 17.32
C VAL A 152 1.04 -7.09 17.48
N ARG A 153 -0.02 -6.30 17.60
CA ARG A 153 -1.39 -6.81 17.51
C ARG A 153 -2.01 -6.30 16.23
N LEU A 154 -2.26 -7.22 15.30
CA LEU A 154 -2.76 -6.90 13.97
C LEU A 154 -4.27 -7.08 13.88
N LYS A 155 -4.86 -6.30 12.99
CA LYS A 155 -6.26 -6.35 12.60
C LYS A 155 -6.34 -6.30 11.09
N ARG A 156 -7.40 -6.90 10.55
CA ARG A 156 -7.67 -6.75 9.12
C ARG A 156 -8.03 -5.29 8.82
N PRO A 157 -7.57 -4.75 7.68
CA PRO A 157 -8.01 -3.46 7.22
C PRO A 157 -9.51 -3.57 6.94
N HIS A 158 -10.33 -2.97 7.80
CA HIS A 158 -11.75 -2.82 7.54
C HIS A 158 -11.98 -1.37 7.13
N GLY A 159 -12.36 -1.14 5.89
CA GLY A 159 -12.84 0.15 5.43
C GLY A 159 -14.25 0.39 5.96
N ASN A 160 -14.50 1.57 6.50
CA ASN A 160 -15.88 1.98 6.73
C ASN A 160 -16.44 2.32 5.34
N ALA A 161 -17.26 1.45 4.76
CA ALA A 161 -17.86 1.61 3.44
C ALA A 161 -18.84 2.80 3.45
N ASN A 162 -18.28 4.01 3.36
CA ASN A 162 -19.03 5.25 3.32
C ASN A 162 -19.12 5.71 1.86
N PRO A 163 -20.31 5.70 1.23
CA PRO A 163 -20.49 6.07 -0.18
C PRO A 163 -20.02 7.47 -0.57
N HIS A 164 -19.84 8.36 0.41
CA HIS A 164 -19.34 9.73 0.22
C HIS A 164 -18.06 10.02 1.02
N GLY A 165 -17.45 8.98 1.60
CA GLY A 165 -16.26 9.08 2.43
C GLY A 165 -14.98 8.72 1.67
N PHE A 166 -13.85 9.00 2.30
CA PHE A 166 -12.56 8.51 1.84
C PHE A 166 -12.48 6.99 2.05
N ASP A 167 -12.21 6.25 0.98
CA ASP A 167 -12.05 4.81 1.07
C ASP A 167 -10.67 4.44 1.63
N TYR A 168 -10.65 4.17 2.93
CA TYR A 168 -9.43 3.83 3.65
C TYR A 168 -8.88 2.46 3.27
N GLU A 169 -9.75 1.51 2.94
CA GLU A 169 -9.36 0.15 2.58
C GLU A 169 -8.76 0.12 1.16
N ALA A 170 -9.38 0.85 0.21
CA ALA A 170 -8.81 1.08 -1.11
C ALA A 170 -7.40 1.68 -1.00
N TRP A 171 -7.25 2.70 -0.18
CA TRP A 171 -5.98 3.40 0.00
C TRP A 171 -4.89 2.51 0.61
N LEU A 172 -5.24 1.64 1.56
CA LEU A 172 -4.32 0.66 2.12
C LEU A 172 -3.95 -0.39 1.05
N PHE A 173 -4.92 -0.88 0.30
CA PHE A 173 -4.75 -1.85 -0.79
C PHE A 173 -3.82 -1.32 -1.89
N GLU A 174 -4.01 -0.06 -2.31
CA GLU A 174 -3.16 0.62 -3.29
C GLU A 174 -1.71 0.70 -2.83
N ARG A 175 -1.48 0.87 -1.53
CA ARG A 175 -0.13 0.94 -0.93
C ARG A 175 0.49 -0.42 -0.63
N GLY A 176 -0.23 -1.51 -0.91
CA GLY A 176 0.16 -2.87 -0.56
C GLY A 176 0.17 -3.12 0.94
N LEU A 177 -0.55 -2.30 1.72
CA LEU A 177 -0.71 -2.47 3.17
C LEU A 177 -1.87 -3.43 3.42
N ARG A 178 -1.56 -4.64 3.87
CA ARG A 178 -2.54 -5.74 4.00
C ARG A 178 -2.98 -6.04 5.42
N ALA A 179 -2.32 -5.44 6.40
CA ALA A 179 -2.76 -5.45 7.78
C ALA A 179 -2.48 -4.09 8.42
N THR A 180 -3.33 -3.73 9.38
CA THR A 180 -3.12 -2.58 10.25
C THR A 180 -2.99 -3.07 11.68
N GLY A 181 -2.22 -2.39 12.51
CA GLY A 181 -2.10 -2.79 13.89
C GLY A 181 -1.36 -1.78 14.73
N TYR A 182 -1.07 -2.20 15.94
CA TYR A 182 -0.31 -1.38 16.88
C TYR A 182 0.75 -2.19 17.60
N VAL A 183 1.83 -1.52 17.96
CA VAL A 183 2.92 -2.08 18.76
C VAL A 183 2.47 -2.12 20.23
N ARG A 184 2.64 -3.26 20.89
CA ARG A 184 2.26 -3.43 22.30
C ARG A 184 3.17 -2.58 23.20
N PRO A 185 2.63 -1.74 24.10
CA PRO A 185 3.45 -0.83 24.88
C PRO A 185 4.44 -1.44 25.86
N ARG A 186 4.08 -2.60 26.44
CA ARG A 186 4.85 -3.32 27.46
C ARG A 186 5.60 -4.54 26.91
N ALA A 187 5.72 -4.64 25.59
CA ALA A 187 6.39 -5.76 24.97
C ALA A 187 7.80 -5.37 24.51
N ASP A 188 8.67 -6.36 24.37
CA ASP A 188 10.08 -6.16 24.01
C ASP A 188 10.18 -5.54 22.60
N ALA A 189 10.53 -4.26 22.54
CA ALA A 189 10.90 -3.56 21.32
C ALA A 189 12.43 -3.48 21.26
N GLN A 190 13.04 -4.22 20.34
CA GLN A 190 14.50 -4.28 20.22
C GLN A 190 14.93 -3.86 18.82
N ARG A 191 15.82 -2.87 18.74
CA ARG A 191 16.49 -2.51 17.48
C ARG A 191 17.59 -3.53 17.20
N LEU A 192 17.49 -4.22 16.07
CA LEU A 192 18.46 -5.22 15.63
C LEU A 192 19.56 -4.58 14.76
N ASP A 193 19.18 -3.69 13.84
CA ASP A 193 20.12 -2.95 12.99
C ASP A 193 19.67 -1.49 12.81
N ASP A 194 20.62 -0.56 12.73
CA ASP A 194 20.33 0.88 12.51
C ASP A 194 19.95 1.20 11.05
N PHE A 195 20.47 0.44 10.09
CA PHE A 195 20.13 0.66 8.69
C PHE A 195 20.29 -0.59 7.81
N VAL A 196 19.19 -0.99 7.17
CA VAL A 196 19.19 -2.00 6.10
C VAL A 196 19.29 -1.28 4.75
N TRP A 197 20.31 -1.60 3.97
CA TRP A 197 20.51 -0.98 2.67
C TRP A 197 19.45 -1.46 1.66
N ARG A 198 18.55 -0.55 1.26
CA ARG A 198 17.73 -0.65 0.04
C ARG A 198 17.55 0.75 -0.53
N PRO A 199 17.47 0.92 -1.87
CA PRO A 199 17.30 2.25 -2.48
C PRO A 199 16.08 3.01 -1.93
N GLY A 200 14.96 2.32 -1.71
CA GLY A 200 13.76 2.93 -1.13
C GLY A 200 13.98 3.47 0.28
N TYR A 201 14.63 2.70 1.16
CA TYR A 201 14.89 3.11 2.54
C TYR A 201 15.94 4.22 2.63
N ALA A 202 16.93 4.23 1.74
CA ALA A 202 17.91 5.31 1.66
C ALA A 202 17.24 6.66 1.34
N ILE A 203 16.28 6.69 0.41
CA ILE A 203 15.51 7.90 0.11
C ILE A 203 14.72 8.35 1.34
N GLU A 204 14.10 7.42 2.08
CA GLU A 204 13.38 7.78 3.31
C GLU A 204 14.30 8.30 4.42
N ARG A 205 15.50 7.73 4.56
CA ARG A 205 16.51 8.21 5.51
C ARG A 205 16.99 9.61 5.15
N LEU A 206 17.17 9.89 3.85
CA LEU A 206 17.47 11.24 3.36
C LEU A 206 16.33 12.22 3.64
N ARG A 207 15.07 11.82 3.39
CA ARG A 207 13.89 12.66 3.70
C ARG A 207 13.81 12.98 5.19
N GLU A 208 14.07 12.00 6.05
CA GLU A 208 14.14 12.23 7.50
C GLU A 208 15.27 13.18 7.88
N GLY A 209 16.46 13.03 7.29
CA GLY A 209 17.58 13.95 7.51
C GLY A 209 17.26 15.39 7.12
N VAL A 210 16.59 15.60 5.99
CA VAL A 210 16.14 16.92 5.54
C VAL A 210 15.08 17.46 6.50
N ARG A 211 14.05 16.68 6.84
CA ARG A 211 13.01 17.07 7.80
C ARG A 211 13.63 17.52 9.13
N ARG A 212 14.54 16.72 9.67
CA ARG A 212 15.24 17.03 10.91
C ARG A 212 16.05 18.31 10.81
N SER A 213 16.78 18.51 9.71
CA SER A 213 17.54 19.75 9.49
C SER A 213 16.64 20.98 9.45
N PHE A 214 15.48 20.91 8.80
CA PHE A 214 14.51 22.01 8.80
C PHE A 214 13.96 22.28 10.21
N LEU A 215 13.66 21.24 10.98
CA LEU A 215 13.16 21.38 12.35
C LEU A 215 14.22 21.93 13.32
N GLU A 216 15.49 21.58 13.13
CA GLU A 216 16.61 22.10 13.93
C GLU A 216 16.93 23.57 13.59
N VAL A 217 16.83 23.97 12.32
CA VAL A 217 17.13 25.34 11.86
C VAL A 217 15.97 26.31 12.11
N LEU A 218 14.73 25.81 12.06
CA LEU A 218 13.50 26.62 12.22
C LEU A 218 12.58 26.09 13.34
N PRO A 219 13.04 26.08 14.61
CA PRO A 219 12.26 25.51 15.71
C PRO A 219 10.91 26.23 15.95
N ASP A 220 10.87 27.56 15.81
CA ASP A 220 9.68 28.39 16.09
C ASP A 220 9.04 28.99 14.83
N ALA A 221 9.45 28.57 13.63
CA ALA A 221 8.92 29.19 12.42
C ALA A 221 7.49 28.69 12.14
N PRO A 222 6.51 29.59 12.00
CA PRO A 222 5.11 29.21 11.80
C PRO A 222 4.93 28.33 10.55
N TYR A 223 5.74 28.48 9.51
CA TYR A 223 5.59 27.75 8.24
C TYR A 223 6.60 26.61 8.04
N ALA A 224 7.30 26.16 9.09
CA ALA A 224 8.28 25.08 8.98
C ALA A 224 7.67 23.80 8.34
N GLY A 225 6.45 23.42 8.77
CA GLY A 225 5.72 22.30 8.20
C GLY A 225 5.41 22.43 6.71
N VAL A 226 5.15 23.66 6.23
CA VAL A 226 4.90 23.94 4.81
C VAL A 226 6.19 23.83 4.00
N LEU A 227 7.30 24.34 4.53
CA LEU A 227 8.62 24.22 3.90
C LEU A 227 9.06 22.76 3.79
N VAL A 228 8.86 21.97 4.85
CA VAL A 228 9.12 20.52 4.84
C VAL A 228 8.21 19.83 3.82
N ALA A 229 6.92 20.16 3.78
CA ALA A 229 5.99 19.61 2.80
C ALA A 229 6.40 19.93 1.36
N LEU A 230 6.91 21.13 1.09
CA LEU A 230 7.41 21.53 -0.24
C LEU A 230 8.73 20.85 -0.60
N ALA A 231 9.65 20.72 0.36
CA ALA A 231 10.98 20.17 0.12
C ALA A 231 10.97 18.64 -0.09
N ILE A 232 10.19 17.92 0.72
CA ILE A 232 10.20 16.44 0.73
C ILE A 232 8.82 15.80 0.49
N GLY A 233 7.79 16.58 0.21
CA GLY A 233 6.43 16.08 -0.03
C GLY A 233 5.70 15.60 1.23
N ASP A 234 6.16 15.96 2.42
CA ASP A 234 5.55 15.54 3.70
C ASP A 234 4.43 16.48 4.14
N GLN A 235 3.25 16.30 3.55
CA GLN A 235 2.05 17.11 3.86
C GLN A 235 1.56 16.98 5.30
N GLN A 236 1.95 15.93 6.02
CA GLN A 236 1.53 15.72 7.41
C GLN A 236 2.38 16.53 8.40
N ALA A 237 3.51 17.09 7.96
CA ALA A 237 4.25 18.08 8.72
C ALA A 237 3.48 19.40 8.88
N ILE A 238 2.46 19.67 8.06
CA ILE A 238 1.66 20.89 8.12
C ILE A 238 0.64 20.79 9.27
N PRO A 239 0.66 21.72 10.25
CA PRO A 239 -0.31 21.77 11.33
C PRO A 239 -1.76 21.89 10.85
N ILE A 240 -2.70 21.31 11.62
CA ILE A 240 -4.12 21.28 11.23
C ILE A 240 -4.73 22.68 11.11
N ASP A 241 -4.26 23.65 11.89
CA ASP A 241 -4.73 25.04 11.83
C ASP A 241 -4.31 25.74 10.53
N GLN A 242 -3.16 25.38 9.98
CA GLN A 242 -2.74 25.86 8.65
C GLN A 242 -3.54 25.21 7.54
N TRP A 243 -3.89 23.92 7.69
CA TRP A 243 -4.83 23.27 6.78
C TRP A 243 -6.22 23.92 6.79
N ARG A 244 -6.70 24.39 7.95
CA ARG A 244 -7.95 25.18 8.04
C ARG A 244 -7.81 26.50 7.26
N LEU A 245 -6.69 27.20 7.43
CA LEU A 245 -6.41 28.44 6.71
C LEU A 245 -6.34 28.23 5.19
N PHE A 246 -5.67 27.17 4.71
CA PHE A 246 -5.60 26.83 3.27
C PHE A 246 -6.94 26.42 2.67
N ARG A 247 -7.83 25.86 3.49
CA ARG A 247 -9.19 25.52 3.07
C ARG A 247 -10.05 26.78 2.95
N GLN A 248 -9.91 27.71 3.89
CA GLN A 248 -10.63 28.99 3.88
C GLN A 248 -10.16 29.92 2.75
N THR A 249 -8.86 29.91 2.44
CA THR A 249 -8.28 30.75 1.38
C THR A 249 -8.33 30.12 -0.02
N GLY A 250 -8.82 28.88 -0.14
CA GLY A 250 -8.94 28.17 -1.42
C GLY A 250 -7.61 27.65 -2.00
N VAL A 251 -6.49 27.78 -1.29
CA VAL A 251 -5.13 27.44 -1.76
C VAL A 251 -4.80 25.94 -1.62
N THR A 252 -5.76 25.12 -1.18
CA THR A 252 -5.59 23.68 -0.98
C THR A 252 -5.12 22.95 -2.26
N HIS A 253 -5.51 23.41 -3.44
CA HIS A 253 -5.16 22.79 -4.72
C HIS A 253 -3.67 22.92 -5.07
N LEU A 254 -3.00 24.01 -4.67
CA LEU A 254 -1.55 24.18 -4.89
C LEU A 254 -0.73 23.13 -4.14
N MET A 255 -1.23 22.68 -2.99
CA MET A 255 -0.60 21.62 -2.21
C MET A 255 -0.74 20.23 -2.86
N SER A 256 -1.75 20.02 -3.73
CA SER A 256 -1.95 18.73 -4.40
C SER A 256 -0.92 18.45 -5.50
N ILE A 257 -0.35 19.48 -6.11
CA ILE A 257 0.63 19.36 -7.22
C ILE A 257 1.93 18.72 -6.73
N TRP A 258 2.29 18.96 -5.47
CA TRP A 258 3.50 18.42 -4.85
C TRP A 258 3.34 16.99 -4.35
N ARG A 259 2.19 16.36 -4.57
CA ARG A 259 1.94 14.96 -4.21
C ARG A 259 2.84 14.08 -5.07
N GLN A 260 3.96 13.62 -4.49
CA GLN A 260 4.84 12.66 -5.14
C GLN A 260 4.07 11.34 -5.38
N PRO A 261 3.91 10.87 -6.63
CA PRO A 261 3.36 9.57 -6.92
C PRO A 261 4.43 8.54 -6.59
N ARG A 262 4.48 8.05 -5.36
CA ARG A 262 5.54 7.14 -4.92
C ARG A 262 5.33 5.68 -5.29
N GLN A 263 4.36 5.36 -6.14
CA GLN A 263 4.26 4.06 -6.78
C GLN A 263 3.90 4.21 -8.25
N THR A 264 4.63 3.45 -9.05
CA THR A 264 4.63 3.36 -10.51
C THR A 264 3.25 3.52 -11.13
N ILE A 265 3.12 4.57 -11.95
CA ILE A 265 1.95 4.95 -12.76
C ILE A 265 1.44 3.79 -13.65
N PHE A 266 2.25 2.75 -13.89
CA PHE A 266 1.89 1.59 -14.69
C PHE A 266 1.00 0.56 -13.99
N GLU A 267 0.90 0.55 -12.65
CA GLU A 267 -0.02 -0.37 -11.93
C GLU A 267 -1.36 0.29 -11.58
N GLN A 268 -1.43 1.64 -11.60
CA GLN A 268 -2.58 2.39 -11.09
C GLN A 268 -3.84 2.36 -11.97
N HIS A 269 -3.70 2.25 -13.29
CA HIS A 269 -4.87 2.28 -14.18
C HIS A 269 -5.68 0.97 -14.19
N PHE A 270 -5.11 -0.13 -13.68
CA PHE A 270 -5.81 -1.41 -13.56
C PHE A 270 -6.52 -1.58 -12.20
N LEU A 271 -6.13 -0.81 -11.19
CA LEU A 271 -6.62 -0.92 -9.82
C LEU A 271 -7.88 -0.09 -9.54
N TRP A 272 -8.09 1.01 -10.27
CA TRP A 272 -9.19 1.95 -10.01
C TRP A 272 -10.59 1.42 -10.34
N ALA A 273 -10.69 0.51 -11.31
CA ALA A 273 -11.98 0.00 -11.75
C ALA A 273 -12.39 -1.32 -11.06
N ALA A 274 -11.46 -2.04 -10.41
CA ALA A 274 -11.79 -3.24 -9.62
C ALA A 274 -12.42 -2.93 -8.24
N TYR A 275 -12.37 -1.68 -7.79
CA TYR A 275 -12.74 -1.29 -6.43
C TYR A 275 -13.90 -0.29 -6.39
N LEU A 276 -14.44 0.13 -7.54
CA LEU A 276 -15.53 1.11 -7.61
C LEU A 276 -16.95 0.52 -7.41
N ARG A 277 -17.08 -0.61 -6.71
CA ARG A 277 -18.34 -1.08 -6.15
C ARG A 277 -18.14 -1.73 -4.79
#